data_AF-E2BXP5-F1
#
_entry.id   AF-E2BXP5-F1
#
_cell.length_a   1.000
_cell.length_b   1.000
_cell.length_c   1.000
_cell.angle_alpha   90.00
_cell.angle_beta   90.00
_cell.angle_gamma   90.00
#
_symmetry.space_group_name_H-M   'P 1'
#
loop_
_entity.id
_entity.type
_entity.pdbx_description
1 polymer ?
#
loop_
_entity_poly.entity_id
_entity_poly.type
_entity_poly.pdbx_seq_one_letter_code
_entity_poly.pdbx_strand_id
1 'polypeptide(L)' 'LFSKLKLAMKGNRFDTIPVIQKTSTTILKAIPADEYKKCFEKFVTRFQRYIDSEGDYFE' A
#
# COMPACT_ATOMS: atom_id res chain seq x y z
N LEU A 1 2.16 1.24 -0.18
CA LEU A 1 1.59 0.40 -1.27
C LEU A 1 0.06 0.45 -1.31
N PHE A 2 -0.64 -0.16 -0.36
CA PHE A 2 -2.10 -0.23 -0.38
C PHE A 2 -2.80 1.14 -0.33
N SER A 3 -2.19 2.14 0.31
CA SER A 3 -2.69 3.52 0.27
C SER A 3 -2.75 4.09 -1.15
N LYS A 4 -1.74 3.82 -1.98
CA LYS A 4 -1.69 4.26 -3.39
C LYS A 4 -2.72 3.53 -4.24
N LEU A 5 -2.84 2.21 -4.06
CA LEU A 5 -3.87 1.41 -4.72
C LEU A 5 -5.28 1.91 -4.37
N LYS A 6 -5.56 2.06 -3.06
CA LYS A 6 -6.84 2.55 -2.56
C LYS A 6 -7.15 3.93 -3.11
N LEU A 7 -6.18 4.85 -3.12
CA LEU A 7 -6.37 6.20 -3.64
C LEU A 7 -6.71 6.19 -5.13
N ALA A 8 -5.99 5.40 -5.94
CA ALA A 8 -6.24 5.28 -7.37
C ALA A 8 -7.58 4.62 -7.71
N MET A 9 -8.05 3.69 -6.86
CA MET A 9 -9.33 3.02 -7.04
C MET A 9 -10.51 3.81 -6.47
N LYS A 10 -10.27 4.75 -5.56
CA LYS A 10 -11.32 5.51 -4.87
C LYS A 10 -12.16 6.31 -5.86
N GLY A 11 -13.48 6.27 -5.69
CA GLY A 11 -14.44 7.00 -6.52
C GLY A 11 -14.81 6.29 -7.83
N ASN A 12 -14.12 5.21 -8.19
CA ASN A 12 -14.48 4.39 -9.34
C ASN A 12 -15.45 3.28 -8.92
N ARG A 13 -16.54 3.12 -9.68
CA ARG A 13 -17.44 1.97 -9.57
C ARG A 13 -16.90 0.85 -10.46
N PHE A 14 -16.85 -0.36 -9.92
CA PHE A 14 -16.45 -1.56 -10.66
C PHE A 14 -17.59 -2.55 -10.62
N ASP A 15 -18.10 -2.94 -11.79
CA ASP A 15 -19.31 -3.76 -11.88
C ASP A 15 -19.05 -5.26 -11.72
N THR A 16 -17.79 -5.70 -11.90
CA THR A 16 -17.45 -7.13 -11.83
C THR A 16 -16.09 -7.38 -11.19
N ILE A 17 -15.93 -8.56 -10.58
CA ILE A 17 -14.67 -9.00 -9.97
C ILE A 17 -13.49 -9.01 -10.96
N PRO A 18 -13.63 -9.50 -12.21
CA PRO A 18 -12.53 -9.48 -13.19
C PRO A 18 -12.03 -8.06 -13.49
N VAL A 19 -12.93 -7.07 -13.52
CA VAL A 19 -12.55 -5.66 -13.72
C VAL A 19 -11.76 -5.14 -12.53
N ILE A 20 -12.17 -5.48 -11.30
CA ILE A 20 -11.45 -5.12 -10.07
C ILE A 20 -10.04 -5.72 -10.09
N GLN A 21 -9.92 -7.00 -10.41
CA GLN A 21 -8.63 -7.71 -10.47
C GLN A 21 -7.71 -7.07 -11.52
N LYS A 22 -8.19 -6.91 -12.76
CA LYS A 22 -7.42 -6.30 -13.86
C LYS A 22 -6.96 -4.88 -13.50
N THR A 23 -7.86 -4.07 -12.95
CA THR A 23 -7.55 -2.69 -12.57
C THR A 23 -6.54 -2.65 -11.44
N SER A 24 -6.72 -3.46 -10.39
CA SER A 24 -5.80 -3.55 -9.26
C SER A 24 -4.40 -4.00 -9.71
N THR A 25 -4.31 -5.03 -10.54
CA THR A 25 -3.04 -5.51 -11.09
C THR A 25 -2.36 -4.45 -11.95
N THR A 26 -3.12 -3.72 -12.78
CA THR A 26 -2.57 -2.65 -13.61
C THR A 26 -2.00 -1.52 -12.76
N ILE A 27 -2.75 -1.06 -11.75
CA ILE A 27 -2.30 -0.02 -10.83
C ILE A 27 -1.04 -0.46 -10.09
N LEU A 28 -1.00 -1.69 -9.58
CA LEU A 28 0.18 -2.22 -8.88
C LEU A 28 1.40 -2.30 -9.80
N LYS A 29 1.24 -2.81 -11.03
CA LYS A 29 2.34 -2.89 -12.01
C LYS A 29 2.86 -1.52 -12.45
N ALA A 30 2.04 -0.48 -12.40
CA ALA A 30 2.43 0.89 -12.73
C ALA A 30 3.23 1.56 -11.59
N ILE A 31 3.26 0.99 -10.38
CA ILE A 31 4.05 1.53 -9.28
C ILE A 31 5.54 1.29 -9.58
N PRO A 32 6.39 2.32 -9.55
CA PRO A 32 7.83 2.18 -9.71
C PRO A 32 8.45 1.20 -8.69
N ALA A 33 9.47 0.45 -9.10
CA ALA A 33 10.12 -0.53 -8.23
C ALA A 33 10.77 0.10 -6.97
N ASP A 34 11.24 1.34 -7.07
CA ASP A 34 11.82 2.06 -5.93
C ASP A 34 10.78 2.34 -4.82
N GLU A 35 9.51 2.52 -5.18
CA GLU A 35 8.43 2.71 -4.22
C GLU A 35 8.14 1.45 -3.40
N TYR A 36 8.39 0.26 -3.97
CA TYR A 36 8.36 -0.98 -3.21
C TYR A 36 9.49 -1.02 -2.20
N LYS A 37 10.72 -0.68 -2.62
CA LYS A 37 11.89 -0.59 -1.73
C LYS A 37 11.64 0.37 -0.56
N LYS A 38 11.15 1.58 -0.85
CA LYS A 38 10.78 2.58 0.18
C LYS A 38 9.71 2.07 1.15
N CYS A 39 8.77 1.24 0.69
CA CYS A 39 7.78 0.63 1.58
C CYS A 39 8.43 -0.33 2.58
N PHE A 40 9.40 -1.14 2.15
CA PHE A 40 10.15 -2.02 3.04
C PHE A 40 11.03 -1.23 4.02
N GLU A 41 11.69 -0.17 3.56
CA GLU A 41 12.46 0.72 4.44
C GLU A 41 11.57 1.33 5.53
N LYS A 42 10.40 1.85 5.17
CA LYS A 42 9.41 2.36 6.14
C LYS A 42 8.90 1.29 7.10
N PHE A 43 8.78 0.04 6.65
CA PHE A 43 8.38 -1.08 7.49
C PHE A 43 9.42 -1.36 8.58
N VAL A 44 10.71 -1.36 8.22
CA VAL A 44 11.81 -1.48 9.20
C VAL A 44 11.79 -0.32 10.20
N THR A 45 11.63 0.93 9.73
CA THR A 45 11.52 2.09 10.63
C THR A 45 10.32 1.99 11.58
N ARG A 46 9.18 1.48 11.10
CA ARG A 46 8.00 1.26 11.95
C ARG A 46 8.22 0.20 13.02
N PHE A 47 8.97 -0.86 12.74
CA PHE A 47 9.31 -1.82 13.78
C PHE A 47 10.14 -1.21 14.90
N GLN A 48 11.09 -0.34 14.57
CA GLN A 48 11.85 0.36 15.61
C GLN A 48 10.91 1.20 16.47
N ARG A 49 10.00 1.96 15.86
CA ARG A 49 9.00 2.74 16.59
C ARG A 49 8.07 1.90 17.47
N TYR A 50 7.72 0.69 17.04
CA TYR A 50 6.93 -0.25 17.85
C TYR A 50 7.67 -0.70 19.12
N ILE A 51 8.99 -0.91 19.01
CA ILE A 51 9.83 -1.21 20.16
C ILE A 51 9.90 0.00 21.09
N ASP A 52 10.14 1.18 20.52
CA ASP A 52 10.25 2.43 21.28
C ASP A 52 8.92 2.83 21.95
N SER A 53 7.78 2.39 21.41
CA SER A 53 6.44 2.59 21.98
C SER A 53 6.01 1.49 22.95
N GLU A 54 6.90 0.56 23.30
CA GLU A 54 6.59 -0.59 24.18
C GLU A 54 5.38 -1.42 23.72
N GLY A 55 5.13 -1.42 22.40
CA GLY A 55 4.01 -2.13 21.78
C GLY A 55 2.73 -1.33 21.61
N ASP A 56 2.69 -0.07 22.03
CA ASP A 56 1.53 0.81 21.79
C ASP A 56 1.42 1.23 20.33
N TYR A 57 0.20 1.56 19.89
CA TYR A 57 -0.03 2.13 18.57
C TYR A 57 0.60 3.53 18.46
N PHE A 58 1.27 3.79 17.34
CA PHE A 58 1.94 5.06 17.04
C PHE A 58 1.58 5.56 15.63
N GLU A 59 1.74 6.86 15.39
CA GLU A 59 1.55 7.51 14.09
C GLU A 59 2.72 7.24 13.10
#